data_AF-A0A4R1BRK1-F1
#
_entry.id   AF-A0A4R1BRK1-F1
#
_cell.length_a   1.000
_cell.length_b   1.000
_cell.length_c   1.000
_cell.angle_alpha   90.00
_cell.angle_beta   90.00
_cell.angle_gamma   90.00
#
_symmetry.space_group_name_H-M   'P 1'
#
loop_
_entity.id
_entity.type
_entity.pdbx_description
1 polymer ?
#
loop_
_entity_poly.entity_id
_entity_poly.type
_entity_poly.pdbx_seq_one_letter_code
_entity_poly.pdbx_strand_id
1 'polypeptide(L)'
;MTAMSWEELEPYVEEAFAGTAELAVTVAPEEAGVSRDDLLFAARENDAPDEVLELLEQIGPKETFADPEDLREYLLGEGLIEE
;
A
#
# COMPACT_ATOMS: atom_id res chain seq x y z
N MET A 1 0.85 -12.11 -15.39
CA MET A 1 0.94 -10.73 -14.88
C MET A 1 2.37 -10.29 -15.11
N THR A 2 2.58 -9.11 -15.68
CA THR A 2 3.90 -8.47 -15.69
C THR A 2 4.13 -7.97 -14.27
N ALA A 3 5.30 -8.23 -13.69
CA ALA A 3 5.65 -7.66 -12.39
C ALA A 3 5.82 -6.15 -12.56
N MET A 4 5.30 -5.37 -11.60
CA MET A 4 5.45 -3.91 -11.60
C MET A 4 6.77 -3.55 -10.91
N SER A 5 7.46 -2.52 -11.38
CA SER A 5 8.63 -2.01 -10.65
C SER A 5 8.19 -1.21 -9.43
N TRP A 6 9.02 -1.16 -8.38
CA TRP A 6 8.75 -0.29 -7.24
C TRP A 6 8.63 1.18 -7.66
N GLU A 7 9.43 1.66 -8.62
CA GLU A 7 9.38 3.05 -9.12
C GLU A 7 8.01 3.45 -9.69
N GLU A 8 7.28 2.50 -10.29
CA GLU A 8 5.93 2.74 -10.81
C GLU A 8 4.86 2.73 -9.70
N LEU A 9 5.15 2.05 -8.60
CA LEU A 9 4.19 1.75 -7.53
C LEU A 9 4.34 2.71 -6.34
N GLU A 10 5.56 3.16 -6.07
CA GLU A 10 5.95 4.11 -5.03
C GLU A 10 5.03 5.33 -4.94
N PRO A 11 4.74 6.09 -6.02
CA PRO A 11 3.93 7.29 -5.89
C PRO A 11 2.50 7.00 -5.40
N TYR A 12 1.90 5.88 -5.81
CA TYR A 12 0.56 5.49 -5.37
C TYR A 12 0.57 4.98 -3.93
N VAL A 13 1.63 4.30 -3.53
CA VAL A 13 1.79 3.84 -2.15
C VAL A 13 2.07 5.00 -1.21
N GLU A 14 2.99 5.91 -1.53
CA GLU A 14 3.24 7.09 -0.72
C GLU A 14 1.98 7.94 -0.54
N GLU A 15 1.20 8.11 -1.61
CA GLU A 15 -0.08 8.81 -1.54
C GLU A 15 -1.13 8.04 -0.73
N ALA A 16 -1.17 6.71 -0.83
CA ALA A 16 -2.05 5.88 -0.02
C ALA A 16 -1.68 5.94 1.48
N PHE A 17 -0.39 5.89 1.82
CA PHE A 17 0.10 6.06 3.20
C PHE A 17 -0.17 7.48 3.71
N ALA A 18 0.01 8.51 2.88
CA ALA A 18 -0.33 9.89 3.24
C ALA A 18 -1.84 10.06 3.49
N GLY A 19 -2.68 9.53 2.60
CA GLY A 19 -4.14 9.60 2.72
C GLY A 19 -4.68 8.83 3.93
N THR A 20 -4.12 7.65 4.21
CA THR A 20 -4.45 6.86 5.41
C THR A 20 -3.92 7.50 6.69
N ALA A 21 -2.76 8.17 6.67
CA ALA A 21 -2.25 8.95 7.79
C ALA A 21 -3.14 10.17 8.10
N GLU A 22 -3.63 10.89 7.08
CA GLU A 22 -4.63 11.95 7.26
C GLU A 22 -5.94 11.42 7.87
N LEU A 23 -6.39 10.23 7.46
CA LEU A 23 -7.53 9.53 8.04
C LEU A 23 -7.26 9.09 9.50
N ALA A 24 -6.08 8.56 9.79
CA ALA A 24 -5.67 8.11 11.13
C ALA A 24 -5.63 9.25 12.13
N VAL A 25 -5.14 10.44 11.74
CA VAL A 25 -5.14 11.68 12.55
C VAL A 25 -6.55 12.05 13.05
N THR A 26 -7.61 11.64 12.35
CA THR A 26 -8.99 11.90 12.75
C THR A 26 -9.62 10.84 13.67
N VAL A 27 -9.03 9.64 13.78
CA VAL A 27 -9.70 8.47 14.42
C VAL A 27 -8.87 7.78 15.53
N ALA A 28 -7.54 7.73 15.47
CA ALA A 28 -6.72 7.12 16.53
C ALA A 28 -5.22 7.53 16.48
N PRO A 29 -4.54 7.66 17.64
CA PRO A 29 -3.15 8.10 17.70
C PRO A 29 -2.17 6.97 17.33
N GLU A 30 -1.42 7.19 16.25
CA GLU A 30 0.03 6.96 16.13
C GLU A 30 0.63 5.52 16.20
N GLU A 31 -0.12 4.43 16.40
CA GLU A 31 0.49 3.06 16.46
C GLU A 31 -0.26 1.95 15.68
N ALA A 32 -1.24 2.28 14.85
CA ALA A 32 -1.89 1.29 13.99
C ALA A 32 -1.26 1.35 12.60
N GLY A 33 -0.42 0.38 12.25
CA GLY A 33 0.09 0.24 10.88
C GLY A 33 -1.06 0.20 9.86
N VAL A 34 -0.77 0.61 8.63
CA VAL A 34 -1.74 0.65 7.54
C VAL A 34 -2.06 -0.78 7.09
N SER A 35 -3.34 -1.15 7.14
CA SER A 35 -3.76 -2.46 6.65
C SER A 35 -3.91 -2.46 5.13
N ARG A 36 -3.93 -3.66 4.54
CA ARG A 36 -4.26 -3.82 3.12
C ARG A 36 -5.57 -3.13 2.72
N ASP A 37 -6.62 -3.25 3.53
CA ASP A 37 -7.91 -2.64 3.21
C ASP A 37 -7.85 -1.11 3.22
N ASP A 38 -7.03 -0.52 4.10
CA ASP A 38 -6.77 0.92 4.12
C ASP A 38 -5.99 1.37 2.86
N LEU A 39 -4.97 0.60 2.46
CA LEU A 39 -4.23 0.85 1.21
C LEU A 39 -5.15 0.76 -0.02
N LEU A 40 -6.01 -0.26 -0.09
CA LEU A 40 -6.97 -0.43 -1.18
C LEU A 40 -8.02 0.68 -1.20
N PHE A 41 -8.47 1.14 -0.02
CA PHE A 41 -9.41 2.25 0.07
C PHE A 41 -8.77 3.55 -0.45
N ALA A 42 -7.57 3.89 0.04
CA ALA A 42 -6.87 5.10 -0.38
C ALA A 42 -6.44 5.04 -1.86
N ALA A 43 -5.97 3.89 -2.36
CA ALA A 43 -5.66 3.72 -3.78
C ALA A 43 -6.90 3.92 -4.66
N ARG A 44 -8.07 3.43 -4.24
CA ARG A 44 -9.34 3.67 -4.95
C ARG A 44 -9.81 5.12 -4.88
N GLU A 45 -9.65 5.79 -3.73
CA GLU A 45 -10.00 7.21 -3.60
C GLU A 45 -9.13 8.11 -4.48
N ASN A 46 -7.88 7.72 -4.75
CA ASN A 46 -6.94 8.45 -5.61
C ASN A 46 -6.95 7.98 -7.08
N ASP A 47 -7.97 7.24 -7.53
CA ASP A 47 -8.08 6.73 -8.92
C ASP A 47 -6.80 5.96 -9.36
N ALA A 48 -6.21 5.18 -8.45
CA ALA A 48 -5.03 4.38 -8.76
C ALA A 48 -5.32 3.35 -9.88
N PRO A 49 -4.32 3.02 -10.72
CA PRO A 49 -4.46 2.02 -11.77
C PRO A 49 -4.96 0.67 -11.24
N ASP A 50 -5.75 -0.05 -12.04
CA ASP A 50 -6.21 -1.40 -11.70
C ASP A 50 -5.04 -2.33 -11.33
N GLU A 51 -3.89 -2.17 -11.99
CA GLU A 51 -2.68 -2.96 -11.72
C GLU A 51 -2.15 -2.75 -10.28
N VAL A 52 -2.28 -1.54 -9.73
CA VAL A 52 -1.91 -1.22 -8.34
C VAL A 52 -2.90 -1.87 -7.38
N LEU A 53 -4.19 -1.83 -7.71
CA LEU A 53 -5.24 -2.46 -6.91
C LEU A 53 -5.07 -3.99 -6.89
N GLU A 54 -4.85 -4.63 -8.04
CA GLU A 54 -4.59 -6.06 -8.15
C GLU A 54 -3.34 -6.47 -7.34
N LEU A 55 -2.31 -5.63 -7.32
CA LEU A 55 -1.11 -5.88 -6.53
C LEU A 55 -1.38 -5.79 -5.02
N LEU A 56 -2.08 -4.75 -4.58
CA LEU A 56 -2.48 -4.61 -3.18
C LEU A 56 -3.45 -5.72 -2.74
N GLU A 57 -4.29 -6.25 -3.63
CA GLU A 57 -5.18 -7.39 -3.34
C GLU A 57 -4.42 -8.71 -3.10
N GLN A 58 -3.20 -8.84 -3.62
CA GLN A 58 -2.34 -10.02 -3.38
C GLN A 58 -1.75 -10.04 -1.95
N ILE A 59 -1.74 -8.90 -1.26
CA ILE A 59 -1.30 -8.81 0.13
C ILE A 59 -2.24 -9.60 1.03
N GLY A 60 -1.69 -10.28 2.02
CA GLY A 60 -2.47 -10.99 3.02
C GLY A 60 -3.46 -10.08 3.78
N PRO A 61 -4.71 -10.50 4.05
CA PRO A 61 -5.73 -9.67 4.72
C PRO A 61 -5.43 -9.33 6.19
N LYS A 62 -4.34 -9.85 6.74
CA LYS A 62 -3.92 -9.62 8.14
C LYS A 62 -2.60 -8.86 8.23
N GLU A 63 -2.00 -8.53 7.09
CA GLU A 63 -0.75 -7.79 7.02
C GLU A 63 -1.03 -6.31 7.34
N THR A 64 -0.11 -5.71 8.08
CA THR A 64 -0.13 -4.29 8.43
C THR A 64 1.28 -3.75 8.30
N PHE A 65 1.43 -2.58 7.71
CA PHE A 65 2.73 -1.98 7.40
C PHE A 65 2.86 -0.64 8.12
N ALA A 66 4.02 -0.37 8.73
CA ALA A 66 4.21 0.90 9.43
C ALA A 66 4.49 2.05 8.46
N ASP A 67 5.12 1.75 7.32
CA ASP A 67 5.54 2.71 6.32
C ASP A 67 5.67 2.07 4.92
N PRO A 68 5.89 2.89 3.85
CA PRO A 68 6.08 2.39 2.50
C PRO A 68 7.27 1.42 2.33
N GLU A 69 8.34 1.56 3.12
CA GLU A 69 9.52 0.68 3.01
C GLU A 69 9.20 -0.73 3.52
N ASP A 70 8.48 -0.85 4.64
CA ASP A 70 7.95 -2.14 5.14
C ASP A 70 7.11 -2.86 4.06
N LEU A 71 6.25 -2.12 3.36
CA LEU A 71 5.44 -2.66 2.26
C LEU A 71 6.32 -3.10 1.09
N ARG A 72 7.32 -2.28 0.70
CA ARG A 72 8.27 -2.61 -0.36
C ARG A 72 9.02 -3.91 -0.06
N GLU A 73 9.55 -4.07 1.15
CA GLU A 73 10.27 -5.27 1.56
C GLU A 73 9.39 -6.52 1.48
N TYR A 74 8.13 -6.41 1.90
CA TYR A 74 7.15 -7.49 1.77
C TYR A 74 6.89 -7.86 0.32
N LEU A 75 6.60 -6.87 -0.54
CA LEU A 75 6.29 -7.10 -1.95
C LEU A 75 7.50 -7.70 -2.71
N LEU A 76 8.72 -7.26 -2.41
CA LEU A 76 9.95 -7.86 -2.94
C LEU A 76 10.14 -9.30 -2.44
N GLY A 77 9.89 -9.56 -1.15
CA GLY A 77 9.99 -10.88 -0.54
C GLY A 77 9.01 -11.89 -1.14
N GLU A 78 7.80 -11.45 -1.48
CA GLU A 78 6.77 -12.26 -2.14
C GLU A 78 6.95 -12.33 -3.67
N GLY A 79 7.89 -11.56 -4.24
CA GLY A 79 8.12 -11.49 -5.69
C GLY A 79 6.97 -10.84 -6.47
N LEU A 80 6.23 -9.95 -5.83
CA LEU A 80 5.09 -9.21 -6.41
C LEU A 80 5.56 -7.98 -7.20
N ILE A 81 6.72 -7.42 -6.84
CA ILE A 81 7.37 -6.32 -7.53
C ILE A 81 8.83 -6.65 -7.86
N GLU A 82 9.38 -5.91 -8.82
CA GLU A 82 10.82 -5.88 -9.09
C GLU A 82 11.49 -4.68 -8.39
N GLU A 83 12.80 -4.79 -8.14
CA GLU A 83 13.61 -3.73 -7.50
C GLU A 83 13.58 -2.40 -8.25
#